data_AF-A0A7V6W264-F1
#
_entry.id   AF-A0A7V6W264-F1
#
_cell.length_a   1.000
_cell.length_b   1.000
_cell.length_c   1.000
_cell.angle_alpha   90.00
_cell.angle_beta   90.00
_cell.angle_gamma   90.00
#
_symmetry.space_group_name_H-M   'P 1'
#
loop_
_entity.id
_entity.type
_entity.pdbx_description
1 polymer ?
#
loop_
_entity_poly.entity_id
_entity_poly.type
_entity_poly.pdbx_seq_one_letter_code
_entity_poly.pdbx_strand_id
1 'polypeptide(L)'
;MSIIRRIEDYLEYPDKFNMLKFCVDYKELSEILWGFVDENDLKIIEESLNQVMVKALIGQVPKRFEGLSKEQIKSYFDQRKIELLDEVPESSLIRIKKRLNDLLIKNLSYVKRLEMKAPIKGNLENEEYYNNYLIVESVIPSLQYAVDSRKNKKGGK
;
A
#
# COMPACT_ATOMS: atom_id res chain seq x y z
N MET A 1 -32.84 -11.87 -20.31
CA MET A 1 -32.15 -10.74 -19.62
C MET A 1 -32.95 -9.47 -19.90
N SER A 2 -33.41 -8.73 -18.89
CA SER A 2 -34.29 -7.57 -19.08
C SER A 2 -33.54 -6.34 -19.60
N ILE A 3 -34.26 -5.43 -20.28
CA ILE A 3 -33.70 -4.15 -20.77
C ILE A 3 -33.16 -3.32 -19.62
N ILE A 4 -33.84 -3.32 -18.47
CA ILE A 4 -33.42 -2.63 -17.24
C ILE A 4 -32.04 -3.11 -16.79
N ARG A 5 -31.84 -4.44 -16.69
CA ARG A 5 -30.51 -5.01 -16.35
C ARG A 5 -29.42 -4.63 -17.36
N ARG A 6 -29.75 -4.52 -18.65
CA ARG A 6 -28.78 -4.11 -19.67
C ARG A 6 -28.38 -2.64 -19.53
N ILE A 7 -29.30 -1.77 -19.12
CA ILE A 7 -29.05 -0.34 -18.86
C ILE A 7 -28.22 -0.19 -17.58
N GLU A 8 -28.58 -0.88 -16.50
CA GLU A 8 -27.81 -0.92 -15.25
C GLU A 8 -26.37 -1.39 -15.49
N ASP A 9 -26.19 -2.52 -16.17
CA ASP A 9 -24.87 -3.02 -16.56
C ASP A 9 -24.09 -2.01 -17.44
N TYR A 10 -24.80 -1.25 -18.30
CA TYR A 10 -24.19 -0.21 -19.16
C TYR A 10 -23.67 0.98 -18.37
N LEU A 11 -24.40 1.40 -17.33
CA LEU A 11 -24.02 2.50 -16.46
C LEU A 11 -22.95 2.10 -15.44
N GLU A 12 -22.97 0.87 -14.92
CA GLU A 12 -22.03 0.40 -13.90
C GLU A 12 -20.62 0.11 -14.43
N TYR A 13 -20.49 -0.28 -15.69
CA TYR A 13 -19.18 -0.70 -16.22
C TYR A 13 -18.17 0.45 -16.39
N PRO A 14 -18.52 1.63 -16.96
CA PRO A 14 -17.62 2.78 -16.94
C PRO A 14 -17.15 3.12 -15.52
N ASP A 15 -18.04 3.02 -14.54
CA ASP A 15 -17.74 3.27 -13.13
C ASP A 15 -16.75 2.24 -12.56
N LYS A 16 -16.98 0.93 -12.77
CA LYS A 16 -16.04 -0.13 -12.36
C LYS A 16 -14.68 -0.04 -13.06
N PHE A 17 -14.66 0.32 -14.34
CA PHE A 17 -13.42 0.53 -15.10
C PHE A 17 -12.63 1.74 -14.58
N ASN A 18 -13.31 2.86 -14.32
CA ASN A 18 -12.66 4.06 -13.78
C ASN A 18 -12.17 3.85 -12.35
N MET A 19 -12.94 3.13 -11.52
CA MET A 19 -12.51 2.74 -10.17
C MET A 19 -11.29 1.82 -10.20
N LEU A 20 -11.26 0.85 -11.13
CA LEU A 20 -10.09 0.00 -11.34
C LEU A 20 -8.86 0.83 -11.72
N LYS A 21 -9.00 1.78 -12.65
CA LYS A 21 -7.91 2.67 -13.05
C LYS A 21 -7.39 3.50 -11.87
N PHE A 22 -8.30 4.08 -11.07
CA PHE A 22 -7.94 4.78 -9.85
C PHE A 22 -7.15 3.89 -8.88
N CYS A 23 -7.59 2.65 -8.66
CA CYS A 23 -6.91 1.69 -7.80
C CYS A 23 -5.50 1.34 -8.32
N VAL A 24 -5.35 1.08 -9.62
CA VAL A 24 -4.03 0.80 -10.21
C VAL A 24 -3.09 1.99 -10.08
N ASP A 25 -3.55 3.20 -10.46
CA ASP A 25 -2.74 4.43 -10.36
C ASP A 25 -2.31 4.70 -8.90
N TYR A 26 -3.17 4.41 -7.92
CA TYR A 26 -2.84 4.53 -6.49
C TYR A 26 -1.79 3.50 -6.07
N LYS A 27 -1.96 2.23 -6.47
CA LYS A 27 -1.02 1.14 -6.15
C LYS A 27 0.38 1.45 -6.67
N GLU A 28 0.51 1.86 -7.94
CA GLU A 28 1.81 2.18 -8.54
C GLU A 28 2.52 3.33 -7.79
N LEU A 29 1.79 4.40 -7.45
CA LEU A 29 2.36 5.52 -6.69
C LEU A 29 2.75 5.12 -5.26
N SER A 30 1.99 4.23 -4.63
CA SER A 30 2.32 3.67 -3.32
C SER A 30 3.55 2.74 -3.40
N GLU A 31 3.64 1.86 -4.40
CA GLU A 31 4.83 1.02 -4.61
C GLU A 31 6.08 1.85 -4.83
N ILE A 32 5.96 2.96 -5.56
CA ILE A 32 7.05 3.93 -5.70
C ILE A 32 7.38 4.56 -4.35
N LEU A 33 6.39 5.00 -3.56
CA LEU A 33 6.60 5.55 -2.21
C LEU A 33 7.38 4.58 -1.30
N TRP A 34 7.08 3.29 -1.39
CA TRP A 34 7.72 2.23 -0.60
C TRP A 34 9.04 1.73 -1.22
N GLY A 35 9.22 1.86 -2.53
CA GLY A 35 10.42 1.46 -3.26
C GLY A 35 11.59 2.44 -3.18
N PHE A 36 11.40 3.61 -2.55
CA PHE A 36 12.49 4.56 -2.26
C PHE A 36 13.36 4.18 -1.05
N VAL A 37 13.04 3.07 -0.37
CA VAL A 37 13.80 2.53 0.74
C VAL A 37 14.72 1.44 0.17
N ASP A 38 16.04 1.55 0.33
CA ASP A 38 16.97 0.57 -0.28
C ASP A 38 16.66 -0.84 0.23
N GLU A 39 16.22 -1.70 -0.69
CA GLU A 39 15.80 -3.06 -0.43
C GLU A 39 16.93 -3.89 0.21
N ASN A 40 18.19 -3.54 -0.07
CA ASN A 40 19.35 -4.14 0.58
C ASN A 40 19.47 -3.74 2.05
N ASP A 41 19.22 -2.49 2.40
CA ASP A 41 19.35 -2.01 3.78
C ASP A 41 18.22 -2.54 4.67
N LEU A 42 17.00 -2.59 4.15
CA LEU A 42 15.88 -3.27 4.82
C LEU A 42 16.18 -4.75 5.03
N LYS A 43 16.73 -5.42 4.02
CA LYS A 43 17.10 -6.83 4.10
C LYS A 43 18.25 -7.08 5.06
N ILE A 44 19.27 -6.23 5.10
CA ILE A 44 20.38 -6.29 6.07
C ILE A 44 19.85 -6.11 7.50
N ILE A 45 18.87 -5.23 7.71
CA ILE A 45 18.24 -5.05 9.02
C ILE A 45 17.41 -6.26 9.41
N GLU A 46 16.64 -6.83 8.49
CA GLU A 46 15.85 -8.05 8.74
C GLU A 46 16.75 -9.26 9.00
N GLU A 47 17.81 -9.43 8.23
CA GLU A 47 18.82 -10.47 8.44
C GLU A 47 19.51 -10.28 9.80
N SER A 48 19.84 -9.04 10.17
CA SER A 48 20.44 -8.72 11.48
C SER A 48 19.49 -9.00 12.64
N LEU A 49 18.21 -8.65 12.52
CA LEU A 49 17.18 -8.98 13.49
C LEU A 49 17.04 -10.50 13.63
N ASN A 50 16.92 -11.22 12.52
CA ASN A 50 16.79 -12.67 12.50
C ASN A 50 18.01 -13.35 13.15
N GLN A 51 19.22 -12.89 12.86
CA GLN A 51 20.44 -13.41 13.48
C GLN A 51 20.46 -13.19 15.00
N VAL A 52 20.07 -12.00 15.47
CA VAL A 52 19.99 -11.71 16.92
C VAL A 52 18.93 -12.58 17.59
N MET A 53 17.77 -12.78 16.95
CA MET A 53 16.70 -13.63 17.47
C MET A 53 17.09 -15.11 17.53
N VAL A 54 17.80 -15.62 16.53
CA VAL A 54 18.35 -16.99 16.55
C VAL A 54 19.39 -17.14 17.65
N LYS A 55 20.29 -16.17 17.79
CA LYS A 55 21.30 -16.13 18.87
C LYS A 55 20.65 -16.06 20.27
N ALA A 56 19.50 -15.40 20.40
CA ALA A 56 18.73 -15.37 21.64
C ALA A 56 18.15 -16.73 22.04
N LEU A 57 17.79 -17.58 21.07
CA LEU A 57 17.28 -18.93 21.33
C LEU A 57 18.37 -19.87 21.90
N ILE A 58 19.64 -19.62 21.57
CA ILE A 58 20.79 -20.43 21.99
C ILE A 58 21.62 -19.78 23.11
N GLY A 59 21.13 -18.70 23.72
CA GLY A 59 21.79 -18.01 24.83
C GLY A 59 23.07 -17.23 24.45
N GLN A 60 23.25 -16.89 23.17
CA GLN A 60 24.43 -16.18 22.64
C GLN A 60 24.08 -14.78 22.11
N VAL A 61 23.19 -14.08 22.81
CA VAL A 61 22.77 -12.72 22.43
C VAL A 61 23.99 -11.78 22.41
N PRO A 62 24.18 -10.94 21.39
CA PRO A 62 25.24 -9.94 21.40
C PRO A 62 25.14 -9.04 22.63
N LYS A 63 26.27 -8.71 23.27
CA LYS A 63 26.35 -7.91 24.51
C LYS A 63 25.43 -6.68 24.57
N ARG A 64 25.24 -5.97 23.46
CA ARG A 64 24.39 -4.77 23.43
C ARG A 64 22.90 -5.06 23.68
N PHE A 65 22.47 -6.31 23.52
CA PHE A 65 21.09 -6.76 23.71
C PHE A 65 20.97 -7.72 24.90
N GLU A 66 22.03 -7.96 25.67
CA GLU A 66 21.97 -8.75 26.89
C GLU A 66 21.02 -8.10 27.90
N GLY A 67 20.13 -8.89 28.49
CA GLY A 67 19.14 -8.42 29.47
C GLY A 67 17.90 -7.74 28.85
N LEU A 68 17.82 -7.57 27.53
CA LEU A 68 16.63 -7.04 26.86
C LEU A 68 15.63 -8.15 26.52
N SER A 69 14.33 -7.83 26.60
CA SER A 69 13.26 -8.73 26.15
C SER A 69 13.22 -8.85 24.62
N LYS A 70 12.57 -9.89 24.11
CA LYS A 70 12.35 -10.06 22.66
C LYS A 70 11.61 -8.86 22.05
N GLU A 71 10.62 -8.31 22.74
CA GLU A 71 9.90 -7.11 22.29
C GLU A 71 10.81 -5.88 22.23
N GLN A 72 11.71 -5.70 23.21
CA GLN A 72 12.65 -4.58 23.22
C GLN A 72 13.68 -4.67 22.09
N ILE A 73 14.14 -5.87 21.78
CA ILE A 73 15.04 -6.11 20.64
C ILE A 73 14.30 -5.83 19.32
N LYS A 74 13.06 -6.31 19.15
CA LYS A 74 12.25 -6.01 17.96
C LYS A 74 12.02 -4.51 17.78
N SER A 75 11.58 -3.84 18.84
CA SER A 75 11.32 -2.40 18.84
C SER A 75 12.56 -1.60 18.40
N TYR A 76 13.76 -2.01 18.83
CA TYR A 76 15.01 -1.38 18.39
C TYR A 76 15.23 -1.48 16.87
N PHE A 77 14.95 -2.64 16.27
CA PHE A 77 15.12 -2.83 14.82
C PHE A 77 14.01 -2.14 14.01
N ASP A 78 12.77 -2.10 14.53
CA ASP A 78 11.66 -1.36 13.93
C ASP A 78 11.95 0.14 13.90
N GLN A 79 12.54 0.68 14.98
CA GLN A 79 12.93 2.08 15.07
C GLN A 79 14.08 2.42 14.10
N ARG A 80 15.01 1.48 13.89
CA ARG A 80 16.06 1.61 12.86
C ARG A 80 15.54 1.57 11.43
N LYS A 81 14.47 0.80 11.17
CA LYS A 81 13.76 0.85 9.88
C LYS A 81 13.15 2.22 9.67
N ILE A 82 12.52 2.80 10.70
CA ILE A 82 11.94 4.15 10.65
C ILE A 82 13.03 5.21 10.41
N GLU A 83 14.17 5.13 11.08
CA GLU A 83 15.30 6.07 10.91
C GLU A 83 15.86 6.04 9.47
N LEU A 84 15.94 4.88 8.82
CA LEU A 84 16.34 4.78 7.41
C LEU A 84 15.32 5.37 6.44
N LEU A 85 14.03 5.40 6.80
CA LEU A 85 13.01 6.09 6.01
C LEU A 85 13.20 7.61 6.03
N ASP A 86 13.81 8.15 7.08
CA ASP A 86 14.06 9.59 7.23
C ASP A 86 15.30 10.07 6.43
N GLU A 87 16.15 9.16 5.92
CA GLU A 87 17.36 9.49 5.15
C GLU A 87 17.15 9.66 3.62
N VAL A 88 15.94 9.39 3.11
CA VAL A 88 15.57 9.54 1.69
C VAL A 88 15.39 11.04 1.33
N PRO A 89 15.81 11.52 0.14
CA PRO A 89 15.66 12.94 -0.24
C PRO A 89 14.22 13.45 -0.12
N GLU A 90 13.99 14.32 0.88
CA GLU A 90 12.68 14.82 1.32
C GLU A 90 11.81 15.36 0.15
N SER A 91 12.46 15.98 -0.85
CA SER A 91 11.78 16.58 -2.01
C SER A 91 11.09 15.57 -2.96
N SER A 92 11.52 14.31 -2.97
CA SER A 92 10.94 13.24 -3.80
C SER A 92 9.77 12.58 -3.08
N LEU A 93 9.93 12.27 -1.79
CA LEU A 93 8.85 11.75 -0.93
C LEU A 93 7.68 12.73 -0.83
N ILE A 94 7.96 14.04 -0.64
CA ILE A 94 6.91 15.08 -0.63
C ILE A 94 6.14 15.10 -1.96
N ARG A 95 6.83 14.95 -3.10
CA ARG A 95 6.19 14.95 -4.43
C ARG A 95 5.25 13.76 -4.62
N ILE A 96 5.65 12.57 -4.19
CA ILE A 96 4.83 11.36 -4.32
C ILE A 96 3.64 11.40 -3.36
N LYS A 97 3.85 11.78 -2.10
CA LYS A 97 2.77 11.98 -1.13
C LYS A 97 1.75 13.01 -1.61
N LYS A 98 2.22 14.13 -2.17
CA LYS A 98 1.34 15.12 -2.80
C LYS A 98 0.55 14.54 -3.97
N ARG A 99 1.19 13.74 -4.84
CA ARG A 99 0.54 13.08 -5.98
C ARG A 99 -0.55 12.08 -5.53
N LEU A 100 -0.26 11.30 -4.48
CA LEU A 100 -1.23 10.38 -3.86
C LEU A 100 -2.42 11.15 -3.29
N ASN A 101 -2.19 12.27 -2.60
CA ASN A 101 -3.26 13.10 -2.07
C ASN A 101 -4.11 13.73 -3.17
N ASP A 102 -3.48 14.27 -4.21
CA ASP A 102 -4.20 14.81 -5.37
C ASP A 102 -5.08 13.72 -6.02
N LEU A 103 -4.58 12.49 -6.10
CA LEU A 103 -5.33 11.35 -6.64
C LEU A 103 -6.54 11.00 -5.76
N LEU A 104 -6.38 10.95 -4.43
CA LEU A 104 -7.46 10.70 -3.48
C LEU A 104 -8.54 11.81 -3.53
N ILE A 105 -8.11 13.08 -3.56
CA ILE A 105 -9.02 14.24 -3.59
C ILE A 105 -9.80 14.30 -4.91
N LYS A 106 -9.16 14.03 -6.05
CA LYS A 106 -9.84 14.02 -7.35
C LYS A 106 -10.87 12.90 -7.47
N ASN A 107 -10.77 11.85 -6.66
CA ASN A 107 -11.58 10.64 -6.74
C ASN A 107 -12.35 10.35 -5.44
N LEU A 108 -12.81 11.39 -4.72
CA LEU A 108 -13.47 11.25 -3.42
C LEU A 108 -14.66 10.28 -3.40
N SER A 109 -15.40 10.14 -4.51
CA SER A 109 -16.50 9.17 -4.60
C SER A 109 -16.01 7.72 -4.47
N TYR A 110 -14.89 7.38 -5.12
CA TYR A 110 -14.29 6.06 -5.04
C TYR A 110 -13.64 5.83 -3.68
N VAL A 111 -12.94 6.83 -3.15
CA VAL A 111 -12.35 6.79 -1.79
C VAL A 111 -13.43 6.44 -0.76
N LYS A 112 -14.59 7.11 -0.81
CA LYS A 112 -15.71 6.82 0.11
C LYS A 112 -16.27 5.41 -0.07
N ARG A 113 -16.44 4.95 -1.30
CA ARG A 113 -16.98 3.61 -1.59
C ARG A 113 -16.03 2.48 -1.18
N LEU A 114 -14.73 2.73 -1.24
CA LEU A 114 -13.69 1.79 -0.86
C LEU A 114 -13.29 1.92 0.62
N GLU A 115 -13.93 2.82 1.37
CA GLU A 115 -13.64 3.09 2.78
C GLU A 115 -12.18 3.50 3.04
N MET A 116 -11.56 4.12 2.04
CA MET A 116 -10.21 4.67 2.14
C MET A 116 -10.19 6.00 2.89
N LYS A 117 -9.06 6.36 3.48
CA LYS A 117 -8.85 7.68 4.06
C LYS A 117 -8.46 8.70 2.98
N ALA A 118 -9.06 9.89 3.05
CA ALA A 118 -8.66 11.06 2.27
C ALA A 118 -8.02 12.12 3.17
N PRO A 119 -7.04 12.89 2.65
CA PRO A 119 -6.44 13.99 3.40
C PRO A 119 -7.46 15.11 3.63
N ILE A 120 -7.69 15.47 4.90
CA ILE A 120 -8.56 16.59 5.28
C ILE A 120 -7.76 17.90 5.32
N LYS A 121 -6.48 17.84 5.71
CA LYS A 121 -5.55 18.98 5.73
C LYS A 121 -4.11 18.45 5.68
N GLY A 122 -3.30 18.96 4.76
CA GLY A 122 -1.92 18.49 4.60
C GLY A 122 -1.83 17.11 3.94
N ASN A 123 -0.78 16.36 4.30
CA ASN A 123 -0.60 14.98 3.83
C ASN A 123 -1.23 13.98 4.81
N LEU A 124 -1.63 12.81 4.30
CA LEU A 124 -1.89 11.65 5.17
C LEU A 124 -0.61 11.24 5.92
N GLU A 125 -0.78 10.58 7.06
CA GLU A 125 0.31 9.90 7.76
C GLU A 125 0.76 8.64 6.99
N ASN A 126 2.01 8.19 7.20
CA ASN A 126 2.56 7.01 6.50
C ASN A 126 1.69 5.76 6.67
N GLU A 127 1.18 5.53 7.88
CA GLU A 127 0.26 4.42 8.19
C GLU A 127 -1.02 4.48 7.35
N GLU A 128 -1.55 5.68 7.12
CA GLU A 128 -2.78 5.87 6.36
C GLU A 128 -2.59 5.60 4.86
N TYR A 129 -1.42 5.97 4.29
CA TYR A 129 -1.07 5.55 2.93
C TYR A 129 -0.94 4.03 2.81
N TYR A 130 -0.34 3.38 3.82
CA TYR A 130 -0.18 1.92 3.81
C TYR A 130 -1.51 1.20 3.91
N ASN A 131 -2.40 1.64 4.79
CA ASN A 131 -3.75 1.09 4.92
C ASN A 131 -4.55 1.24 3.62
N ASN A 132 -4.48 2.41 2.98
CA ASN A 132 -5.08 2.63 1.68
C ASN A 132 -4.50 1.71 0.59
N TYR A 133 -3.18 1.46 0.60
CA TYR A 133 -2.52 0.52 -0.32
C TYR A 133 -3.09 -0.90 -0.18
N LEU A 134 -3.23 -1.40 1.05
CA LEU A 134 -3.79 -2.74 1.31
C LEU A 134 -5.23 -2.90 0.83
N ILE A 135 -6.07 -1.87 1.04
CA ILE A 135 -7.45 -1.84 0.53
C ILE A 135 -7.44 -1.99 -1.00
N VAL A 136 -6.65 -1.15 -1.66
CA VAL A 136 -6.55 -1.13 -3.13
C VAL A 136 -6.05 -2.47 -3.67
N GLU A 137 -5.00 -3.04 -3.08
CA GLU A 137 -4.46 -4.34 -3.45
C GLU A 137 -5.52 -5.46 -3.36
N SER A 138 -6.33 -5.45 -2.30
CA SER A 138 -7.38 -6.46 -2.10
C SER A 138 -8.55 -6.35 -3.08
N VAL A 139 -8.87 -5.14 -3.55
CA VAL A 139 -10.06 -4.86 -4.38
C VAL A 139 -9.77 -5.02 -5.88
N ILE A 140 -8.53 -4.76 -6.33
CA ILE A 140 -8.13 -4.84 -7.75
C ILE A 140 -8.56 -6.15 -8.42
N PRO A 141 -8.31 -7.36 -7.87
CA PRO A 141 -8.68 -8.62 -8.52
C PRO A 141 -10.19 -8.72 -8.83
N SER A 142 -11.02 -8.26 -7.90
CA SER A 142 -12.48 -8.29 -8.03
C SER A 142 -12.96 -7.31 -9.10
N LEU A 143 -12.41 -6.10 -9.13
CA LEU A 143 -12.71 -5.11 -10.17
C LEU A 143 -12.24 -5.57 -11.55
N GLN A 144 -11.04 -6.16 -11.63
CA GLN A 144 -10.47 -6.71 -12.85
C GLN A 144 -11.37 -7.81 -13.44
N TYR A 145 -11.82 -8.75 -12.61
CA TYR A 145 -12.76 -9.80 -13.00
C TYR A 145 -14.10 -9.22 -13.53
N ALA A 146 -14.64 -8.21 -12.86
CA ALA A 146 -15.88 -7.55 -13.29
C ALA A 146 -15.73 -6.83 -14.64
N VAL A 147 -14.57 -6.25 -14.91
CA VAL A 147 -14.25 -5.59 -16.18
C VAL A 147 -14.04 -6.62 -17.30
N ASP A 148 -13.25 -7.66 -17.06
CA ASP A 148 -12.87 -8.64 -18.09
C ASP A 148 -14.01 -9.60 -18.47
N SER A 149 -14.84 -10.00 -17.51
CA SER A 149 -16.05 -10.79 -17.78
C SER A 149 -17.01 -10.10 -18.74
N ARG A 150 -16.97 -8.76 -18.84
CA ARG A 150 -17.74 -7.99 -19.82
C ARG A 150 -17.10 -7.94 -21.20
N LYS A 151 -15.77 -7.85 -21.29
CA LYS A 151 -15.05 -7.92 -22.58
C LYS A 151 -15.33 -9.26 -23.28
N ASN A 152 -15.29 -10.36 -22.52
CA ASN A 152 -15.55 -11.71 -23.05
C ASN A 152 -17.01 -11.88 -23.51
N LYS A 153 -17.98 -11.22 -22.88
CA LYS A 153 -19.39 -11.20 -23.34
C LYS A 153 -19.62 -10.39 -24.63
N LYS A 154 -18.69 -9.51 -25.02
CA LYS A 154 -18.77 -8.74 -26.28
C LYS A 154 -17.99 -9.36 -27.43
N GLY A 155 -16.96 -10.18 -27.15
CA GLY A 155 -16.12 -10.85 -28.16
C GLY A 155 -16.63 -12.21 -28.65
N GLY A 156 -17.65 -12.78 -28.00
CA GLY A 156 -18.32 -14.02 -28.43
C GLY A 156 -19.57 -13.75 -29.25
N LYS A 157 -19.42 -13.16 -30.44
CA LYS A 157 -20.47 -13.03 -31.46
C LYS A 157 -19.88 -13.22 -32.84
#